data_AF-A0A5J4PGP8-F1
#
_entry.id   AF-A0A5J4PGP8-F1
#
_cell.length_a   1.000
_cell.length_b   1.000
_cell.length_c   1.000
_cell.angle_alpha   90.00
_cell.angle_beta   90.00
_cell.angle_gamma   90.00
#
_symmetry.space_group_name_H-M   'P 1'
#
loop_
_entity.id
_entity.type
_entity.pdbx_description
1 polymer ?
#
loop_
_entity_poly.entity_id
_entity_poly.type
_entity_poly.pdbx_seq_one_letter_code
_entity_poly.pdbx_strand_id
1 'polypeptide(L)'
;YQDLNVMFGGGVGFITDDMKQHFIDKNIAYYADDINSFRKHTNGKIWALWCDRHMPYDLDRDTQIPSLQEMTEKAIDILSKNENGFFLMVEGSKVDWAAHANDAIGCITEYLAFDKAVKSALDFARKEGNTTVIILPDHGNSGFTTGRRDLKSYDKAGIKQLFGNVSNYKKTSGGLEKILLQASPDKFKALIKEYTDIDITDDELSDLIKSENYKPENYMKVNDGKNMTSKLVEIMNKRTYFGFTSGGHTGEEVFLVAYHPQGDI
;
A
#
# COMPACT_ATOMS: atom_id res chain seq x y z
N TYR A 1 -26.48 -1.94 -9.14
CA TYR A 1 -25.16 -1.30 -9.03
C TYR A 1 -25.37 0.20 -8.81
N GLN A 2 -24.62 0.81 -7.89
CA GLN A 2 -24.93 2.08 -7.19
C GLN A 2 -24.72 3.38 -8.02
N ASP A 3 -24.94 3.32 -9.34
CA ASP A 3 -24.82 4.46 -10.28
C ASP A 3 -23.54 5.34 -10.17
N LEU A 4 -22.42 4.73 -9.78
CA LEU A 4 -21.14 5.44 -9.61
C LEU A 4 -20.64 6.03 -10.93
N ASN A 5 -20.14 7.27 -10.89
CA ASN A 5 -19.50 7.90 -12.03
C ASN A 5 -18.05 7.45 -12.23
N VAL A 6 -17.35 7.14 -11.14
CA VAL A 6 -15.93 6.76 -11.14
C VAL A 6 -15.73 5.61 -10.14
N MET A 7 -15.05 4.55 -10.56
CA MET A 7 -14.55 3.49 -9.69
C MET A 7 -13.16 3.05 -10.15
N PHE A 8 -12.16 3.19 -9.27
CA PHE A 8 -10.78 2.81 -9.51
C PHE A 8 -10.25 1.92 -8.40
N GLY A 9 -9.45 0.91 -8.74
CA GLY A 9 -8.78 0.09 -7.73
C GLY A 9 -8.38 -1.29 -8.22
N GLY A 10 -8.32 -2.23 -7.28
CA GLY A 10 -8.09 -3.64 -7.56
C GLY A 10 -9.36 -4.37 -8.00
N GLY A 11 -9.22 -5.61 -8.47
CA GLY A 11 -10.31 -6.59 -8.37
C GLY A 11 -10.91 -7.02 -9.69
N VAL A 12 -10.09 -7.09 -10.74
CA VAL A 12 -10.49 -7.57 -12.07
C VAL A 12 -11.16 -8.95 -11.99
N GLY A 13 -10.64 -9.83 -11.11
CA GLY A 13 -11.15 -11.19 -10.92
C GLY A 13 -12.55 -11.27 -10.33
N PHE A 14 -13.08 -10.18 -9.79
CA PHE A 14 -14.45 -10.11 -9.27
C PHE A 14 -15.48 -9.65 -10.31
N ILE A 15 -15.05 -9.22 -11.50
CA ILE A 15 -15.96 -8.71 -12.54
C ILE A 15 -16.60 -9.87 -13.30
N THR A 16 -17.90 -10.07 -13.07
CA THR A 16 -18.70 -11.09 -13.75
C THR A 16 -19.19 -10.61 -15.13
N ASP A 17 -19.68 -11.53 -15.97
CA ASP A 17 -20.24 -11.17 -17.27
C ASP A 17 -21.51 -10.32 -17.14
N ASP A 18 -22.33 -10.55 -16.10
CA ASP A 18 -23.48 -9.70 -15.79
C ASP A 18 -23.09 -8.26 -15.45
N MET A 19 -21.96 -8.07 -14.74
CA MET A 19 -21.41 -6.74 -14.47
C MET A 19 -20.94 -6.05 -15.75
N LYS A 20 -20.26 -6.80 -16.64
CA LYS A 20 -19.85 -6.27 -17.95
C LYS A 20 -21.05 -5.86 -18.78
N GLN A 21 -22.10 -6.68 -18.81
CA GLN A 21 -23.34 -6.34 -19.51
C GLN A 21 -23.98 -5.09 -18.90
N HIS A 22 -24.00 -4.98 -17.57
CA HIS A 22 -24.47 -3.76 -16.91
C HIS A 22 -23.67 -2.51 -17.29
N PHE A 23 -22.34 -2.63 -17.42
CA PHE A 23 -21.50 -1.52 -17.87
C PHE A 23 -21.86 -1.07 -19.30
N ILE A 24 -22.12 -2.02 -20.20
CA ILE A 24 -22.58 -1.72 -21.57
C ILE A 24 -23.93 -1.02 -21.53
N ASP A 25 -24.90 -1.58 -20.81
CA ASP A 25 -26.28 -1.05 -20.72
C ASP A 25 -26.33 0.36 -20.13
N LYS A 26 -25.37 0.69 -19.25
CA LYS A 26 -25.26 2.00 -18.59
C LYS A 26 -24.24 2.94 -19.23
N ASN A 27 -23.62 2.54 -20.35
CA ASN A 27 -22.57 3.30 -21.02
C ASN A 27 -21.42 3.69 -20.06
N ILE A 28 -20.98 2.74 -19.25
CA ILE A 28 -19.83 2.85 -18.34
C ILE A 28 -18.61 2.28 -19.07
N ALA A 29 -17.57 3.09 -19.24
CA ALA A 29 -16.31 2.63 -19.78
C ALA A 29 -15.63 1.69 -18.78
N TYR A 30 -15.46 0.42 -19.14
CA TYR A 30 -14.75 -0.57 -18.33
C TYR A 30 -13.35 -0.83 -18.88
N TYR A 31 -12.33 -0.68 -18.04
CA TYR A 31 -10.93 -0.98 -18.36
C TYR A 31 -10.35 -1.95 -17.33
N ALA A 32 -9.75 -3.04 -17.80
CA ALA A 32 -9.09 -4.03 -16.96
C ALA A 32 -7.60 -4.08 -17.34
N ASP A 33 -6.72 -3.77 -16.40
CA ASP A 33 -5.27 -3.75 -16.59
C ASP A 33 -4.81 -2.90 -17.80
N ASP A 34 -5.57 -1.84 -18.14
CA ASP A 34 -5.30 -0.97 -19.30
C ASP A 34 -5.05 0.48 -18.86
N ILE A 35 -3.79 0.75 -18.50
CA ILE A 35 -3.33 2.08 -18.11
C ILE A 35 -3.47 3.12 -19.22
N ASN A 36 -3.36 2.71 -20.48
CA ASN A 36 -3.39 3.63 -21.61
C ASN A 36 -4.80 4.15 -21.84
N SER A 37 -5.79 3.26 -21.82
CA SER A 37 -7.20 3.65 -21.91
C SER A 37 -7.63 4.46 -20.69
N PHE A 38 -7.21 4.07 -19.48
CA PHE A 38 -7.43 4.86 -18.27
C PHE A 38 -6.91 6.30 -18.41
N ARG A 39 -5.66 6.49 -18.85
CA ARG A 39 -5.06 7.83 -19.01
C ARG A 39 -5.76 8.65 -20.09
N LYS A 40 -6.16 8.04 -21.20
CA LYS A 40 -6.85 8.70 -22.32
C LYS A 40 -8.31 9.05 -22.04
N HIS A 41 -8.95 8.38 -21.09
CA HIS A 41 -10.35 8.62 -20.77
C HIS A 41 -10.54 9.99 -20.14
N THR A 42 -11.40 10.83 -20.72
CA THR A 42 -11.60 12.21 -20.23
C THR A 42 -13.03 12.49 -19.80
N ASN A 43 -14.03 11.81 -20.34
CA ASN A 43 -15.44 12.12 -20.10
C ASN A 43 -16.29 10.86 -20.02
N GLY A 44 -17.36 10.92 -19.21
CA GLY A 44 -18.31 9.82 -19.02
C GLY A 44 -18.04 9.02 -17.75
N LYS A 45 -18.85 7.98 -17.54
CA LYS A 45 -18.68 7.08 -16.40
C LYS A 45 -17.55 6.10 -16.68
N ILE A 46 -16.70 5.84 -15.69
CA ILE A 46 -15.54 4.98 -15.82
C ILE A 46 -15.42 4.00 -14.65
N TRP A 47 -15.10 2.76 -14.98
CA TRP A 47 -14.76 1.70 -14.06
C TRP A 47 -13.44 1.07 -14.49
N ALA A 48 -12.32 1.46 -13.87
CA ALA A 48 -10.99 0.99 -14.25
C ALA A 48 -10.36 0.19 -13.11
N LEU A 49 -10.07 -1.08 -13.34
CA LEU A 49 -9.50 -1.99 -12.34
C LEU A 49 -8.16 -2.56 -12.78
N TRP A 50 -7.31 -2.88 -11.81
CA TRP A 50 -6.02 -3.53 -12.00
C TRP A 50 -5.90 -4.76 -11.12
N CYS A 51 -5.13 -5.75 -11.57
CA CYS A 51 -4.85 -6.99 -10.85
C CYS A 51 -6.10 -7.83 -10.54
N ASP A 52 -5.93 -9.15 -10.41
CA ASP A 52 -7.02 -10.07 -10.11
C ASP A 52 -7.77 -9.71 -8.81
N ARG A 53 -7.01 -9.31 -7.77
CA ARG A 53 -7.55 -8.93 -6.45
C ARG A 53 -7.08 -7.54 -6.03
N HIS A 54 -6.06 -7.46 -5.20
CA HIS A 54 -5.58 -6.18 -4.69
C HIS A 54 -4.45 -5.64 -5.58
N MET A 55 -4.31 -4.31 -5.60
CA MET A 55 -3.13 -3.66 -6.16
C MET A 55 -1.86 -3.99 -5.32
N PRO A 56 -0.65 -3.87 -5.88
CA PRO A 56 0.58 -3.99 -5.11
C PRO A 56 0.76 -2.82 -4.12
N TYR A 57 1.69 -2.96 -3.18
CA TYR A 57 2.20 -1.83 -2.40
C TYR A 57 2.83 -0.79 -3.34
N ASP A 58 2.75 0.51 -3.02
CA ASP A 58 3.25 1.60 -3.87
C ASP A 58 4.77 1.48 -4.11
N LEU A 59 5.54 1.03 -3.11
CA LEU A 59 6.98 0.78 -3.24
C LEU A 59 7.30 -0.38 -4.20
N ASP A 60 6.39 -1.34 -4.34
CA ASP A 60 6.58 -2.53 -5.17
C ASP A 60 5.91 -2.41 -6.54
N ARG A 61 5.11 -1.36 -6.75
CA ARG A 61 4.28 -1.13 -7.93
C ARG A 61 5.14 -0.83 -9.17
N ASP A 62 4.71 -1.35 -10.32
CA ASP A 62 5.27 -0.97 -11.61
C ASP A 62 4.55 0.26 -12.20
N THR A 63 5.07 0.82 -13.29
CA THR A 63 4.47 2.01 -13.91
C THR A 63 3.23 1.73 -14.77
N GLN A 64 2.85 0.46 -14.95
CA GLN A 64 1.62 0.04 -15.65
C GLN A 64 0.41 0.01 -14.73
N ILE A 65 0.62 0.11 -13.41
CA ILE A 65 -0.43 0.27 -12.41
C ILE A 65 -0.40 1.72 -11.92
N PRO A 66 -1.54 2.45 -11.92
CA PRO A 66 -1.55 3.84 -11.48
C PRO A 66 -1.30 3.93 -9.97
N SER A 67 -0.72 5.05 -9.53
CA SER A 67 -0.62 5.35 -8.10
C SER A 67 -1.98 5.76 -7.53
N LEU A 68 -2.13 5.72 -6.21
CA LEU A 68 -3.32 6.27 -5.53
C LEU A 68 -3.50 7.77 -5.86
N GLN A 69 -2.40 8.50 -5.96
CA GLN A 69 -2.39 9.89 -6.40
C GLN A 69 -2.95 10.05 -7.82
N GLU A 70 -2.47 9.25 -8.80
CA GLU A 70 -2.92 9.31 -10.19
C GLU A 70 -4.41 8.98 -10.32
N MET A 71 -4.89 7.97 -9.57
CA MET A 71 -6.32 7.64 -9.51
C MET A 71 -7.15 8.76 -8.89
N THR A 72 -6.65 9.40 -7.84
CA THR A 72 -7.32 10.54 -7.17
C THR A 72 -7.43 11.74 -8.11
N GLU A 73 -6.34 12.12 -8.76
CA GLU A 73 -6.31 13.22 -9.72
C GLU A 73 -7.26 12.97 -10.90
N LYS A 74 -7.28 11.73 -11.41
CA LYS A 74 -8.20 11.34 -12.48
C LYS A 74 -9.67 11.38 -12.04
N ALA A 75 -9.96 10.92 -10.83
CA ALA A 75 -11.32 10.94 -10.29
C ALA A 75 -11.81 12.39 -10.16
N ILE A 76 -10.97 13.27 -9.60
CA ILE A 76 -11.27 14.70 -9.47
C ILE A 76 -11.50 15.33 -10.85
N ASP A 77 -10.63 15.10 -11.83
CA ASP A 77 -10.76 15.66 -13.20
C ASP A 77 -12.09 15.28 -13.88
N ILE A 78 -12.57 14.06 -13.66
CA ILE A 78 -13.83 13.59 -14.24
C ILE A 78 -15.02 14.14 -13.44
N LEU A 79 -14.99 14.05 -12.12
CA LEU A 79 -16.11 14.39 -11.24
C LEU A 79 -16.35 15.90 -11.13
N SER A 80 -15.29 16.71 -11.17
CA SER A 80 -15.37 18.18 -11.05
C SER A 80 -16.09 18.85 -12.22
N LYS A 81 -16.39 18.11 -13.29
CA LYS A 81 -17.17 18.58 -14.44
C LYS A 81 -18.67 18.62 -14.16
N ASN A 82 -19.13 18.00 -13.08
CA ASN A 82 -20.53 18.05 -12.67
C ASN A 82 -20.83 19.37 -11.95
N GLU A 83 -21.71 20.19 -12.52
CA GLU A 83 -22.11 21.50 -11.96
C GLU A 83 -22.80 21.39 -10.59
N ASN A 84 -23.36 20.21 -10.27
CA ASN A 84 -23.98 19.96 -8.96
C ASN A 84 -22.97 19.52 -7.89
N GLY A 85 -21.67 19.50 -8.21
CA GLY A 85 -20.62 18.99 -7.35
C GLY A 85 -20.53 17.46 -7.36
N PHE A 86 -19.73 16.92 -6.44
CA PHE A 86 -19.49 15.49 -6.32
C PHE A 86 -19.14 15.08 -4.89
N PHE A 87 -19.27 13.77 -4.64
CA PHE A 87 -18.68 13.11 -3.49
C PHE A 87 -17.62 12.13 -4.00
N LEU A 88 -16.44 12.14 -3.38
CA LEU A 88 -15.35 11.22 -3.69
C LEU A 88 -14.80 10.65 -2.39
N MET A 89 -14.67 9.33 -2.34
CA MET A 89 -13.96 8.60 -1.29
C MET A 89 -12.68 8.01 -1.88
N VAL A 90 -11.56 8.23 -1.20
CA VAL A 90 -10.24 7.71 -1.58
C VAL A 90 -9.67 6.98 -0.37
N GLU A 91 -9.23 5.75 -0.58
CA GLU A 91 -8.74 4.87 0.48
C GLU A 91 -7.27 4.47 0.27
N GLY A 92 -6.43 4.72 1.28
CA GLY A 92 -5.07 4.17 1.37
C GLY A 92 -5.06 2.75 1.96
N SER A 93 -5.79 1.81 1.34
CA SER A 93 -6.10 0.49 1.94
C SER A 93 -4.90 -0.36 2.34
N LYS A 94 -3.74 -0.15 1.73
CA LYS A 94 -2.53 -0.96 1.98
C LYS A 94 -1.76 -0.56 3.23
N VAL A 95 -2.07 0.58 3.85
CA VAL A 95 -1.52 0.95 5.17
C VAL A 95 -1.88 -0.13 6.20
N ASP A 96 -3.14 -0.54 6.21
CA ASP A 96 -3.67 -1.58 7.09
C ASP A 96 -2.97 -2.94 6.86
N TRP A 97 -2.79 -3.33 5.60
CA TRP A 97 -2.17 -4.60 5.24
C TRP A 97 -0.70 -4.65 5.62
N ALA A 98 0.02 -3.54 5.43
CA ALA A 98 1.40 -3.42 5.85
C ALA A 98 1.53 -3.49 7.38
N ALA A 99 0.58 -2.88 8.11
CA ALA A 99 0.54 -2.94 9.57
C ALA A 99 0.25 -4.36 10.07
N HIS A 100 -0.71 -5.08 9.49
CA HIS A 100 -0.95 -6.50 9.79
C HIS A 100 0.30 -7.37 9.59
N ALA A 101 1.07 -7.08 8.53
CA ALA A 101 2.34 -7.76 8.25
C ALA A 101 3.48 -7.32 9.18
N ASN A 102 3.29 -6.27 9.98
CA ASN A 102 4.34 -5.58 10.75
C ASN A 102 5.49 -5.08 9.87
N ASP A 103 5.21 -4.73 8.62
CA ASP A 103 6.21 -4.25 7.68
C ASP A 103 6.39 -2.73 7.82
N ALA A 104 7.46 -2.31 8.50
CA ALA A 104 7.71 -0.89 8.76
C ALA A 104 7.92 -0.08 7.47
N ILE A 105 8.66 -0.61 6.48
CA ILE A 105 8.85 0.11 5.22
C ILE A 105 7.52 0.15 4.45
N GLY A 106 6.75 -0.93 4.45
CA GLY A 106 5.41 -0.97 3.87
C GLY A 106 4.52 0.13 4.46
N CYS A 107 4.41 0.20 5.78
CA CYS A 107 3.60 1.21 6.47
C CYS A 107 4.02 2.63 6.06
N ILE A 108 5.32 2.92 6.12
CA ILE A 108 5.87 4.24 5.79
C ILE A 108 5.55 4.61 4.34
N THR A 109 5.81 3.72 3.38
CA THR A 109 5.60 4.04 1.97
C THR A 109 4.13 4.12 1.57
N GLU A 110 3.25 3.35 2.20
CA GLU A 110 1.81 3.47 1.98
C GLU A 110 1.24 4.76 2.57
N TYR A 111 1.70 5.18 3.75
CA TYR A 111 1.35 6.50 4.28
C TYR A 111 1.84 7.62 3.36
N LEU A 112 3.04 7.52 2.78
CA LEU A 112 3.54 8.49 1.80
C LEU A 112 2.74 8.48 0.49
N ALA A 113 2.23 7.32 0.06
CA ALA A 113 1.36 7.23 -1.11
C ALA A 113 -0.01 7.88 -0.84
N PHE A 114 -0.58 7.67 0.35
CA PHE A 114 -1.80 8.33 0.80
C PHE A 114 -1.61 9.84 0.96
N ASP A 115 -0.50 10.29 1.53
CA ASP A 115 -0.16 11.72 1.67
C ASP A 115 -0.15 12.45 0.31
N LYS A 116 0.40 11.81 -0.74
CA LYS A 116 0.34 12.36 -2.11
C LYS A 116 -1.08 12.49 -2.64
N ALA A 117 -1.95 11.51 -2.38
CA ALA A 117 -3.36 11.57 -2.78
C ALA A 117 -4.12 12.67 -2.03
N VAL A 118 -3.88 12.79 -0.72
CA VAL A 118 -4.39 13.88 0.14
C VAL A 118 -3.93 15.23 -0.41
N LYS A 119 -2.65 15.35 -0.79
CA LYS A 119 -2.12 16.57 -1.40
C LYS A 119 -2.89 16.95 -2.66
N SER A 120 -3.15 16.01 -3.58
CA SER A 120 -3.92 16.30 -4.80
C SER A 120 -5.35 16.76 -4.50
N ALA A 121 -6.01 16.15 -3.50
CA ALA A 121 -7.34 16.59 -3.06
C ALA A 121 -7.32 18.00 -2.43
N LEU A 122 -6.34 18.30 -1.57
CA LEU A 122 -6.18 19.62 -0.95
C LEU A 122 -5.81 20.70 -1.97
N ASP A 123 -4.94 20.40 -2.93
CA ASP A 123 -4.58 21.32 -4.01
C ASP A 123 -5.80 21.67 -4.86
N PHE A 124 -6.62 20.68 -5.21
CA PHE A 124 -7.90 20.92 -5.90
C PHE A 124 -8.82 21.80 -5.04
N ALA A 125 -9.03 21.42 -3.78
CA ALA A 125 -9.98 22.10 -2.91
C ALA A 125 -9.60 23.57 -2.62
N ARG A 126 -8.30 23.85 -2.47
CA ARG A 126 -7.78 25.22 -2.32
C ARG A 126 -7.92 26.04 -3.59
N LYS A 127 -7.76 25.41 -4.76
CA LYS A 127 -7.89 26.09 -6.06
C LYS A 127 -9.35 26.37 -6.42
N GLU A 128 -10.25 25.44 -6.14
CA GLU A 128 -11.67 25.53 -6.48
C GLU A 128 -12.45 26.43 -5.49
N GLY A 129 -12.15 26.34 -4.19
CA GLY A 129 -12.67 27.26 -3.18
C GLY A 129 -14.05 26.92 -2.60
N ASN A 130 -14.71 25.84 -3.03
CA ASN A 130 -15.98 25.36 -2.49
C ASN A 130 -15.95 23.88 -2.08
N THR A 131 -14.77 23.29 -1.93
CA THR A 131 -14.60 21.86 -1.64
C THR A 131 -14.10 21.62 -0.22
N THR A 132 -14.77 20.71 0.49
CA THR A 132 -14.34 20.20 1.81
C THR A 132 -13.57 18.90 1.65
N VAL A 133 -12.48 18.73 2.39
CA VAL A 133 -11.70 17.49 2.42
C VAL A 133 -11.66 16.98 3.86
N ILE A 134 -12.08 15.73 4.08
CA ILE A 134 -12.04 15.07 5.39
C ILE A 134 -11.08 13.89 5.30
N ILE A 135 -10.19 13.79 6.29
CA ILE A 135 -9.11 12.79 6.35
C ILE A 135 -9.18 12.15 7.73
N LEU A 136 -9.37 10.84 7.75
CA LEU A 136 -9.41 10.04 8.96
C LEU A 136 -9.02 8.58 8.62
N PRO A 137 -8.36 7.84 9.51
CA PRO A 137 -8.32 6.41 9.43
C PRO A 137 -9.61 5.82 10.01
N ASP A 138 -9.90 4.57 9.66
CA ASP A 138 -11.01 3.79 10.20
C ASP A 138 -10.71 3.19 11.57
N HIS A 139 -9.45 2.80 11.84
CA HIS A 139 -8.99 2.31 13.14
C HIS A 139 -7.45 2.39 13.30
N GLY A 140 -6.97 2.04 14.50
CA GLY A 140 -5.57 1.73 14.76
C GLY A 140 -5.17 0.32 14.31
N ASN A 141 -3.88 0.08 14.01
CA ASN A 141 -3.40 -1.25 13.66
C ASN A 141 -1.97 -1.54 14.18
N SER A 142 -1.78 -2.75 14.72
CA SER A 142 -0.53 -3.36 15.17
C SER A 142 0.30 -2.58 16.19
N GLY A 143 -0.21 -1.46 16.72
CA GLY A 143 0.51 -0.60 17.66
C GLY A 143 1.89 -0.17 17.13
N PHE A 144 1.92 0.36 15.91
CA PHE A 144 3.15 0.82 15.26
C PHE A 144 3.81 1.94 16.06
N THR A 145 5.11 1.80 16.35
CA THR A 145 5.85 2.71 17.23
C THR A 145 7.18 3.11 16.63
N THR A 146 7.60 4.36 16.90
CA THR A 146 9.00 4.79 16.75
C THR A 146 9.70 4.63 18.10
N GLY A 147 10.59 3.64 18.19
CA GLY A 147 11.15 3.13 19.44
C GLY A 147 10.63 1.72 19.72
N ARG A 148 11.53 0.82 20.13
CA ARG A 148 11.24 -0.59 20.45
C ARG A 148 11.90 -0.98 21.76
N ARG A 149 11.29 -1.94 22.47
CA ARG A 149 11.62 -2.29 23.87
C ARG A 149 13.08 -2.72 24.09
N ASP A 150 13.69 -3.32 23.10
CA ASP A 150 15.08 -3.81 23.09
C ASP A 150 16.13 -2.73 22.77
N LEU A 151 15.71 -1.49 22.41
CA LEU A 151 16.61 -0.36 22.24
C LEU A 151 16.74 0.43 23.54
N LYS A 152 17.97 0.57 24.05
CA LYS A 152 18.25 1.26 25.32
C LYS A 152 18.30 2.79 25.23
N SER A 153 18.45 3.34 24.03
CA SER A 153 18.70 4.77 23.81
C SER A 153 17.84 5.35 22.68
N TYR A 154 16.63 4.82 22.48
CA TYR A 154 15.73 5.30 21.42
C TYR A 154 15.33 6.77 21.62
N ASP A 155 15.29 7.23 22.88
CA ASP A 155 15.03 8.61 23.30
C ASP A 155 16.12 9.61 22.87
N LYS A 156 17.32 9.12 22.56
CA LYS A 156 18.48 9.91 22.10
C LYS A 156 18.80 9.70 20.64
N ALA A 157 18.01 8.88 19.93
CA ALA A 157 18.28 8.54 18.56
C ALA A 157 18.01 9.73 17.64
N GLY A 158 19.04 10.15 16.88
CA GLY A 158 18.88 11.17 15.86
C GLY A 158 18.12 10.64 14.63
N ILE A 159 17.65 11.55 13.78
CA ILE A 159 16.87 11.20 12.57
C ILE A 159 17.57 10.15 11.69
N LYS A 160 18.89 10.25 11.53
CA LYS A 160 19.68 9.28 10.76
C LYS A 160 19.66 7.87 11.39
N GLN A 161 19.64 7.77 12.72
CA GLN A 161 19.58 6.48 13.40
C GLN A 161 18.19 5.86 13.31
N LEU A 162 17.15 6.68 13.47
CA LEU A 162 15.75 6.26 13.38
C LEU A 162 15.39 5.78 11.96
N PHE A 163 15.75 6.57 10.94
CA PHE A 163 15.24 6.39 9.59
C PHE A 163 16.28 5.94 8.56
N GLY A 164 17.58 6.04 8.85
CA GLY A 164 18.63 5.83 7.85
C GLY A 164 18.66 4.43 7.23
N ASN A 165 18.40 3.39 8.03
CA ASN A 165 18.36 2.02 7.51
C ASN A 165 17.09 1.80 6.68
N VAL A 166 15.91 2.18 7.20
CA VAL A 166 14.64 1.98 6.47
C VAL A 166 14.60 2.78 5.17
N SER A 167 15.26 3.95 5.11
CA SER A 167 15.32 4.76 3.88
C SER A 167 16.11 4.11 2.75
N ASN A 168 16.92 3.08 3.05
CA ASN A 168 17.65 2.33 2.03
C ASN A 168 16.82 1.16 1.45
N TYR A 169 15.64 0.87 2.03
CA TYR A 169 14.82 -0.25 1.58
C TYR A 169 14.06 0.11 0.30
N LYS A 170 14.26 -0.71 -0.74
CA LYS A 170 13.71 -0.50 -2.08
C LYS A 170 12.50 -1.39 -2.38
N LYS A 171 12.18 -2.30 -1.46
CA LYS A 171 11.06 -3.24 -1.54
C LYS A 171 10.44 -3.42 -0.17
N THR A 172 9.13 -3.68 -0.15
CA THR A 172 8.51 -4.24 1.06
C THR A 172 9.01 -5.67 1.28
N SER A 173 8.77 -6.23 2.45
CA SER A 173 9.04 -7.65 2.73
C SER A 173 8.35 -8.59 1.73
N GLY A 174 7.10 -8.31 1.37
CA GLY A 174 6.35 -9.08 0.36
C GLY A 174 6.89 -8.88 -1.06
N GLY A 175 7.34 -7.66 -1.39
CA GLY A 175 8.03 -7.38 -2.65
C GLY A 175 9.36 -8.13 -2.76
N LEU A 176 10.12 -8.18 -1.68
CA LEU A 176 11.39 -8.89 -1.60
C LEU A 176 11.19 -10.41 -1.62
N GLU A 177 10.17 -10.95 -0.95
CA GLU A 177 9.79 -12.38 -1.02
C GLU A 177 9.56 -12.80 -2.48
N LYS A 178 8.80 -12.02 -3.26
CA LYS A 178 8.56 -12.33 -4.69
C LYS A 178 9.84 -12.41 -5.52
N ILE A 179 10.85 -11.60 -5.19
CA ILE A 179 12.16 -11.61 -5.85
C ILE A 179 12.94 -12.86 -5.44
N LEU A 180 13.00 -13.15 -4.14
CA LEU A 180 13.74 -14.30 -3.61
C LEU A 180 13.15 -15.63 -4.08
N LEU A 181 11.82 -15.75 -4.18
CA LEU A 181 11.16 -16.96 -4.70
C LEU A 181 11.49 -17.27 -6.17
N GLN A 182 12.02 -16.30 -6.92
CA GLN A 182 12.47 -16.47 -8.31
C GLN A 182 13.99 -16.68 -8.42
N ALA A 183 14.70 -16.64 -7.30
CA ALA A 183 16.15 -16.76 -7.24
C ALA A 183 16.59 -18.06 -6.55
N SER A 184 17.82 -18.48 -6.84
CA SER A 184 18.45 -19.58 -6.11
C SER A 184 19.00 -19.07 -4.75
N PRO A 185 19.01 -19.90 -3.69
CA PRO A 185 19.41 -19.47 -2.33
C PRO A 185 20.81 -18.86 -2.22
N ASP A 186 21.75 -19.26 -3.07
CA ASP A 186 23.10 -18.69 -3.14
C ASP A 186 23.08 -17.19 -3.47
N LYS A 187 22.00 -16.70 -4.09
CA LYS A 187 21.82 -15.27 -4.42
C LYS A 187 21.11 -14.48 -3.32
N PHE A 188 20.53 -15.12 -2.31
CA PHE A 188 19.67 -14.43 -1.33
C PHE A 188 20.40 -13.31 -0.60
N LYS A 189 21.63 -13.55 -0.13
CA LYS A 189 22.44 -12.51 0.54
C LYS A 189 22.66 -11.29 -0.36
N ALA A 190 23.03 -11.52 -1.62
CA ALA A 190 23.28 -10.45 -2.58
C ALA A 190 22.01 -9.64 -2.88
N LEU A 191 20.89 -10.32 -3.10
CA LEU A 191 19.60 -9.67 -3.38
C LEU A 191 19.09 -8.89 -2.16
N ILE A 192 19.14 -9.47 -0.96
CA ILE A 192 18.73 -8.77 0.26
C ILE A 192 19.61 -7.54 0.46
N LYS A 193 20.93 -7.65 0.28
CA LYS A 193 21.85 -6.51 0.35
C LYS A 193 21.50 -5.44 -0.70
N GLU A 194 21.20 -5.83 -1.94
CA GLU A 194 20.85 -4.90 -3.01
C GLU A 194 19.57 -4.09 -2.72
N TYR A 195 18.55 -4.76 -2.18
CA TYR A 195 17.22 -4.16 -1.96
C TYR A 195 17.04 -3.55 -0.57
N THR A 196 17.91 -3.84 0.40
CA THR A 196 17.74 -3.37 1.79
C THR A 196 19.00 -2.78 2.41
N ASP A 197 20.16 -2.92 1.77
CA ASP A 197 21.48 -2.63 2.36
C ASP A 197 21.81 -3.47 3.63
N ILE A 198 21.07 -4.55 3.87
CA ILE A 198 21.32 -5.48 5.00
C ILE A 198 22.26 -6.61 4.58
N ASP A 199 23.33 -6.78 5.36
CA ASP A 199 24.15 -8.00 5.34
C ASP A 199 23.54 -9.02 6.30
N ILE A 200 22.81 -10.01 5.77
CA ILE A 200 22.21 -11.06 6.60
C ILE A 200 23.25 -12.11 7.03
N THR A 201 23.07 -12.61 8.24
CA THR A 201 23.87 -13.70 8.83
C THR A 201 23.57 -15.04 8.17
N ASP A 202 24.46 -16.03 8.38
CA ASP A 202 24.21 -17.41 7.92
C ASP A 202 22.99 -18.04 8.61
N ASP A 203 22.72 -17.68 9.87
CA ASP A 203 21.54 -18.13 10.60
C ASP A 203 20.26 -17.52 10.01
N GLU A 204 20.25 -16.21 9.73
CA GLU A 204 19.13 -15.53 9.06
C GLU A 204 18.88 -16.10 7.66
N LEU A 205 19.94 -16.43 6.92
CA LEU A 205 19.81 -17.12 5.62
C LEU A 205 19.21 -18.52 5.79
N SER A 206 19.69 -19.30 6.78
CA SER A 206 19.18 -20.63 7.07
C SER A 206 17.69 -20.59 7.39
N ASP A 207 17.26 -19.61 8.19
CA ASP A 207 15.86 -19.37 8.56
C ASP A 207 14.98 -19.03 7.35
N LEU A 208 15.48 -18.21 6.42
CA LEU A 208 14.76 -17.87 5.19
C LEU A 208 14.57 -19.09 4.28
N ILE A 209 15.61 -19.91 4.11
CA ILE A 209 15.55 -21.13 3.28
C ILE A 209 14.60 -22.17 3.90
N LYS A 210 14.47 -22.20 5.23
CA LYS A 210 13.58 -23.13 5.93
C LYS A 210 12.12 -22.65 6.04
N SER A 211 11.81 -21.44 5.57
CA SER A 211 10.46 -20.87 5.68
C SER A 211 9.42 -21.64 4.87
N GLU A 212 8.17 -21.66 5.33
CA GLU A 212 7.10 -22.53 4.79
C GLU A 212 6.84 -22.41 3.27
N ASN A 213 7.04 -21.21 2.74
CA ASN A 213 6.76 -20.88 1.34
C ASN A 213 7.95 -21.18 0.41
N TYR A 214 9.16 -21.36 0.95
CA TYR A 214 10.30 -21.82 0.17
C TYR A 214 10.27 -23.36 0.10
N LYS A 215 9.67 -23.90 -0.96
CA LYS A 215 9.56 -25.35 -1.18
C LYS A 215 10.47 -25.79 -2.33
N PRO A 216 11.63 -26.41 -2.07
CA PRO A 216 12.28 -27.25 -3.06
C PRO A 216 11.43 -28.52 -3.25
N GLU A 217 10.65 -28.54 -4.34
CA GLU A 217 10.09 -29.69 -5.06
C GLU A 217 9.25 -30.78 -4.34
N ASN A 218 8.97 -30.77 -3.02
CA ASN A 218 8.26 -31.91 -2.39
C ASN A 218 7.14 -31.54 -1.39
N TYR A 219 5.94 -32.10 -1.60
CA TYR A 219 4.61 -31.56 -1.21
C TYR A 219 3.91 -32.26 -0.01
N MET A 220 4.65 -32.88 0.92
CA MET A 220 4.03 -33.72 1.97
C MET A 220 4.24 -33.26 3.42
N LYS A 221 4.70 -32.02 3.69
CA LYS A 221 4.77 -31.50 5.06
C LYS A 221 4.42 -30.00 5.09
N VAL A 222 3.25 -29.68 5.64
CA VAL A 222 2.95 -28.33 6.13
C VAL A 222 3.45 -28.31 7.58
N ASN A 223 4.39 -27.42 7.87
CA ASN A 223 5.06 -27.30 9.16
C ASN A 223 4.73 -25.90 9.68
N ASP A 224 4.24 -25.77 10.92
CA ASP A 224 3.73 -24.58 11.66
C ASP A 224 4.70 -23.37 11.75
N GLY A 225 5.44 -23.07 10.69
CA GLY A 225 6.51 -22.08 10.62
C GLY A 225 6.02 -20.69 10.21
N LYS A 226 6.81 -19.66 10.52
CA LYS A 226 6.57 -18.35 9.91
C LYS A 226 6.92 -18.40 8.42
N ASN A 227 6.05 -17.86 7.55
CA ASN A 227 6.30 -17.72 6.12
C ASN A 227 7.52 -16.80 5.81
N MET A 228 8.05 -16.84 4.59
CA MET A 228 9.26 -16.09 4.23
C MET A 228 9.09 -14.59 4.45
N THR A 229 7.94 -14.02 4.06
CA THR A 229 7.60 -12.61 4.33
C THR A 229 7.77 -12.27 5.82
N SER A 230 7.23 -13.07 6.74
CA SER A 230 7.36 -12.82 8.18
C SER A 230 8.83 -12.87 8.65
N LYS A 231 9.64 -13.76 8.09
CA LYS A 231 11.09 -13.83 8.39
C LYS A 231 11.85 -12.62 7.84
N LEU A 232 11.49 -12.14 6.64
CA LEU A 232 12.04 -10.91 6.07
C LEU A 232 11.67 -9.70 6.94
N VAL A 233 10.41 -9.59 7.38
CA VAL A 233 9.96 -8.55 8.32
C VAL A 233 10.80 -8.56 9.59
N GLU A 234 11.05 -9.73 10.19
CA GLU A 234 11.91 -9.85 11.37
C GLU A 234 13.35 -9.36 11.10
N ILE A 235 13.95 -9.78 9.98
CA ILE A 235 15.31 -9.38 9.59
C ILE A 235 15.38 -7.87 9.36
N MET A 236 14.41 -7.30 8.64
CA MET A 236 14.36 -5.89 8.31
C MET A 236 14.11 -5.05 9.58
N ASN A 237 13.09 -5.38 10.38
CA ASN A 237 12.74 -4.61 11.57
C ASN A 237 13.79 -4.69 12.69
N LYS A 238 14.57 -5.78 12.79
CA LYS A 238 15.73 -5.84 13.70
C LYS A 238 16.75 -4.72 13.44
N ARG A 239 16.73 -4.13 12.24
CA ARG A 239 17.69 -3.13 11.76
C ARG A 239 17.06 -1.74 11.77
N THR A 240 15.82 -1.61 12.24
CA THR A 240 15.13 -0.33 12.36
C THR A 240 14.78 -0.01 13.81
N TYR A 241 14.30 1.21 14.04
CA TYR A 241 13.81 1.64 15.35
C TYR A 241 12.30 1.41 15.49
N PHE A 242 11.67 0.77 14.52
CA PHE A 242 10.21 0.60 14.54
C PHE A 242 9.80 -0.66 15.29
N GLY A 243 8.73 -0.53 16.06
CA GLY A 243 8.14 -1.59 16.86
C GLY A 243 6.66 -1.80 16.55
N PHE A 244 6.18 -2.99 16.89
CA PHE A 244 4.78 -3.42 16.76
C PHE A 244 4.40 -4.24 18.00
N THR A 245 3.14 -4.18 18.40
CA THR A 245 2.60 -4.89 19.58
C THR A 245 1.73 -6.09 19.23
N SER A 246 1.20 -6.12 18.00
CA SER A 246 0.18 -7.06 17.52
C SER A 246 0.38 -7.30 16.01
N GLY A 247 -0.43 -8.16 15.40
CA GLY A 247 -0.59 -8.29 13.94
C GLY A 247 -2.04 -8.04 13.51
N GLY A 248 -2.77 -7.26 14.31
CA GLY A 248 -4.20 -7.00 14.22
C GLY A 248 -4.53 -5.61 14.77
N HIS A 249 -5.80 -5.22 14.66
CA HIS A 249 -6.26 -3.87 14.99
C HIS A 249 -6.02 -3.51 16.46
N THR A 250 -5.89 -2.22 16.72
CA THR A 250 -5.70 -1.65 18.05
C THR A 250 -6.75 -0.56 18.31
N GLY A 251 -7.09 -0.38 19.59
CA GLY A 251 -8.23 0.43 20.04
C GLY A 251 -7.89 1.86 20.44
N GLU A 252 -6.75 2.39 20.01
CA GLU A 252 -6.39 3.78 20.22
C GLU A 252 -7.37 4.73 19.53
N GLU A 253 -7.47 5.95 20.07
CA GLU A 253 -8.20 7.02 19.41
C GLU A 253 -7.53 7.37 18.08
N VAL A 254 -8.36 7.57 17.06
CA VAL A 254 -7.91 8.02 15.75
C VAL A 254 -8.18 9.51 15.57
N PHE A 255 -7.36 10.17 14.75
CA PHE A 255 -7.57 11.57 14.44
C PHE A 255 -8.66 11.75 13.37
N LEU A 256 -9.28 12.92 13.38
CA LEU A 256 -10.06 13.44 12.27
C LEU A 256 -9.50 14.80 11.91
N VAL A 257 -9.16 15.00 10.64
CA VAL A 257 -8.71 16.29 10.11
C VAL A 257 -9.64 16.70 8.99
N ALA A 258 -10.05 17.97 8.99
CA ALA A 258 -10.87 18.54 7.95
C ALA A 258 -10.23 19.83 7.40
N TYR A 259 -10.32 20.00 6.09
CA TYR A 259 -10.13 21.28 5.42
C TYR A 259 -11.48 21.75 4.90
N HIS A 260 -11.85 22.98 5.21
CA HIS A 260 -13.00 23.66 4.63
C HIS A 260 -12.56 25.05 4.14
N PRO A 261 -13.04 25.52 2.98
CA PRO A 261 -12.58 26.78 2.37
C PRO A 261 -12.85 28.02 3.22
N GLN A 262 -13.81 27.94 4.15
CA GLN A 262 -14.14 29.03 5.08
C GLN A 262 -13.36 28.98 6.41
N GLY A 263 -12.40 28.05 6.56
CA GLY A 263 -11.65 27.84 7.80
C GLY A 263 -12.21 26.70 8.65
N ASP A 264 -11.86 26.69 9.93
CA ASP A 264 -12.27 25.63 10.86
C ASP A 264 -13.79 25.67 11.08
N ILE A 265 -14.45 24.51 10.94
CA ILE A 265 -15.86 24.27 11.28
C ILE A 265 -15.93 23.46 12.57
#